data_AF-A0A2E1A2E4-F1
#
_entry.id   AF-A0A2E1A2E4-F1
#
_cell.length_a   1.000
_cell.length_b   1.000
_cell.length_c   1.000
_cell.angle_alpha   90.00
_cell.angle_beta   90.00
_cell.angle_gamma   90.00
#
_symmetry.space_group_name_H-M   'P 1'
#
loop_
_entity.id
_entity.type
_entity.pdbx_description
1 polymer ?
#
loop_
_entity_poly.entity_id
_entity_poly.type
_entity_poly.pdbx_seq_one_letter_code
_entity_poly.pdbx_strand_id
1 'polypeptide(L)'
;MSNPIKRPLRGFTLLELLVSIALLGMVVGLVYTAFFQLSGATRGVQDTLSARQELRLLMKMVLDDLQAVRYLKHWAAAGKDKDRVSGLNVRQQQGPNNEDSGILSMHAAVPAKFYEFDKNSAVGDPELHEIGYFLEYDAGEQIWKFMRREDFYLDDEFTEGGKRQVLSRRVRKFIVELRVAEKEAAFGGGFTDLWESVWPAQTHDCVTNKNVGCLPLAVKLTMGIGLSEDETLEQTQEMNLTVRPLNTELFK
;
A
#
# COMPACT_ATOMS: atom_id res chain seq x y z
N MET A 1 68.68 44.34 54.40
CA MET A 1 67.21 44.14 54.38
C MET A 1 66.77 44.04 52.92
N SER A 2 66.21 42.90 52.53
CA SER A 2 65.84 42.57 51.14
C SER A 2 64.54 43.26 50.73
N ASN A 3 64.54 43.96 49.60
CA ASN A 3 63.33 44.52 49.02
C ASN A 3 62.44 43.40 48.46
N PRO A 4 61.13 43.36 48.78
CA PRO A 4 60.22 42.39 48.19
C PRO A 4 59.92 42.77 46.74
N ILE A 5 60.20 41.86 45.81
CA ILE A 5 59.81 41.99 44.39
C ILE A 5 58.29 41.83 44.32
N LYS A 6 57.56 42.94 44.12
CA LYS A 6 56.13 42.90 43.81
C LYS A 6 55.94 42.25 42.44
N ARG A 7 55.35 41.05 42.39
CA ARG A 7 54.90 40.45 41.13
C ARG A 7 53.72 41.26 40.59
N PRO A 8 53.76 41.75 39.35
CA PRO A 8 52.59 42.40 38.77
C PRO A 8 51.50 41.35 38.56
N LEU A 9 50.35 41.54 39.20
CA LEU A 9 49.11 40.83 38.88
C LEU A 9 48.71 41.26 37.46
N ARG A 10 49.00 40.42 36.47
CA ARG A 10 48.53 40.58 35.09
C ARG A 10 47.02 40.29 35.08
N GLY A 11 46.21 41.35 35.03
CA GLY A 11 44.77 41.24 34.72
C GLY A 11 44.57 41.07 33.22
N PHE A 12 43.48 40.41 32.83
CA PHE A 12 43.07 40.29 31.43
C PHE A 12 42.80 41.67 30.83
N THR A 13 43.28 41.89 29.60
CA THR A 13 42.96 43.12 28.88
C THR A 13 41.53 43.06 28.35
N LEU A 14 40.85 44.21 28.28
CA LEU A 14 39.47 44.29 27.79
C LEU A 14 39.34 43.77 26.35
N LEU A 15 40.40 43.93 25.55
CA LEU A 15 40.51 43.39 24.20
C LEU A 15 40.60 41.86 24.19
N GLU A 16 41.40 41.27 25.07
CA GLU A 16 41.53 39.81 25.20
C GLU A 16 40.23 39.15 25.67
N LEU A 17 39.49 39.81 26.55
CA LEU A 17 38.14 39.39 26.95
C LEU A 17 37.17 39.43 25.77
N LEU A 18 37.19 40.51 24.98
CA LEU A 18 36.30 40.68 23.83
C LEU A 18 36.61 39.66 22.74
N VAL A 19 37.88 39.41 22.44
CA VAL A 19 38.31 38.36 21.50
C VAL A 19 37.89 36.98 22.01
N SER A 20 38.02 36.70 23.30
CA SER A 20 37.61 35.41 23.88
C SER A 20 36.10 35.18 23.76
N ILE A 21 35.29 36.21 24.03
CA ILE A 21 33.83 36.14 23.90
C ILE A 21 33.43 36.01 22.42
N ALA A 22 34.11 36.71 21.50
CA ALA A 22 33.86 36.60 20.06
C ALA A 22 34.18 35.19 19.53
N LEU A 23 35.32 34.62 19.93
CA LEU A 23 35.70 33.25 19.59
C LEU A 23 34.72 32.24 20.18
N LEU A 24 34.30 32.42 21.45
CA LEU A 24 33.31 31.56 22.08
C LEU A 24 31.96 31.62 21.35
N GLY A 25 31.49 32.82 21.00
CA GLY A 25 30.26 33.01 20.24
C GLY A 25 30.31 32.36 18.86
N MET A 26 31.46 32.44 18.18
CA MET A 26 31.68 31.76 16.90
C MET A 26 31.63 30.24 17.04
N VAL A 27 32.32 29.68 18.04
CA VAL A 27 32.31 28.23 18.30
C VAL A 27 30.90 27.73 18.64
N VAL A 28 30.19 28.43 19.53
CA VAL A 28 28.81 28.08 19.91
C VAL A 28 27.88 28.17 18.69
N GLY A 29 28.03 29.19 17.86
CA GLY A 29 27.27 29.34 16.62
C GLY A 29 27.47 28.16 15.66
N LEU A 30 28.71 27.73 15.45
CA LEU A 30 29.04 26.57 14.61
C LEU A 30 28.48 25.25 15.17
N VAL A 31 28.55 25.07 16.49
CA VAL A 31 27.99 23.87 17.15
C VAL A 31 26.47 23.85 17.02
N TYR A 32 25.82 24.99 17.21
CA TYR A 32 24.37 25.10 17.11
C TYR A 32 23.89 24.84 15.69
N THR A 33 24.52 25.43 14.66
CA THR A 33 24.14 25.18 13.27
C THR A 33 24.34 23.72 12.86
N ALA A 34 25.46 23.11 13.26
CA ALA A 34 25.73 21.69 13.02
C ALA A 34 24.67 20.79 13.70
N PHE A 35 24.28 21.10 14.94
CA PHE A 35 23.25 20.35 15.67
C PHE A 35 21.89 20.42 14.98
N PHE A 36 21.48 21.60 14.49
CA PHE A 36 20.21 21.77 13.79
C PHE A 36 20.20 21.04 12.43
N GLN A 37 21.31 21.10 11.69
CA GLN A 37 21.44 20.36 10.43
C GLN A 37 21.36 18.85 10.65
N LEU A 38 22.06 18.33 11.65
CA LEU A 38 22.03 16.91 11.98
C LEU A 38 20.64 16.47 12.43
N SER A 39 19.99 17.25 13.30
CA SER A 39 18.65 16.95 13.81
C SER A 39 17.59 16.94 12.70
N GLY A 40 17.65 17.89 11.76
CA GLY A 40 16.77 17.92 10.59
C GLY A 40 16.96 16.71 9.68
N ALA A 41 18.22 16.35 9.40
CA ALA A 41 18.55 15.19 8.57
C ALA A 41 18.08 13.88 9.21
N THR A 42 18.24 13.71 10.53
CA THR A 42 17.78 12.50 11.23
C THR A 42 16.27 12.35 11.19
N ARG A 43 15.50 13.45 11.36
CA ARG A 43 14.04 13.42 11.26
C ARG A 43 13.56 13.03 9.86
N GLY A 44 14.13 13.64 8.81
CA GLY A 44 13.77 13.31 7.43
C GLY A 44 14.03 11.83 7.08
N VAL A 45 15.14 11.26 7.57
CA VAL A 45 15.43 9.83 7.43
C VAL A 45 14.39 8.97 8.17
N GLN A 46 14.04 9.34 9.41
CA GLN A 46 13.07 8.58 10.21
C GLN A 46 11.66 8.60 9.61
N ASP A 47 11.22 9.75 9.07
CA ASP A 47 9.91 9.88 8.40
C ASP A 47 9.86 9.04 7.12
N THR A 48 10.95 9.04 6.35
CA THR A 48 11.08 8.21 5.13
C THR A 48 11.07 6.72 5.46
N LEU A 49 11.76 6.31 6.53
CA LEU A 49 11.75 4.92 6.98
C LEU A 49 10.37 4.49 7.45
N SER A 50 9.69 5.34 8.22
CA SER A 50 8.32 5.08 8.70
C SER A 50 7.35 4.94 7.53
N ALA A 51 7.44 5.82 6.53
CA ALA A 51 6.63 5.75 5.32
C ALA A 51 6.91 4.47 4.49
N ARG A 52 8.18 4.07 4.36
CA ARG A 52 8.56 2.79 3.71
C ARG A 52 7.98 1.59 4.45
N GLN A 53 8.01 1.59 5.77
CA GLN A 53 7.45 0.52 6.59
C GLN A 53 5.93 0.46 6.42
N GLU A 54 5.24 1.60 6.50
CA GLU A 54 3.80 1.70 6.27
C GLU A 54 3.43 1.17 4.88
N LEU A 55 4.09 1.65 3.82
CA LEU A 55 3.85 1.19 2.44
C LEU A 55 4.04 -0.32 2.29
N ARG A 56 5.09 -0.90 2.89
CA ARG A 56 5.33 -2.36 2.86
C ARG A 56 4.24 -3.14 3.58
N LEU A 57 3.76 -2.65 4.72
CA LEU A 57 2.68 -3.31 5.47
C LEU A 57 1.36 -3.27 4.70
N LEU A 58 1.03 -2.12 4.09
CA LEU A 58 -0.17 -1.97 3.26
C LEU A 58 -0.09 -2.86 2.01
N MET A 59 1.04 -2.84 1.30
CA MET A 59 1.28 -3.72 0.15
C MET A 59 1.15 -5.19 0.54
N LYS A 60 1.77 -5.60 1.65
CA LYS A 60 1.68 -6.98 2.15
C LYS A 60 0.23 -7.35 2.47
N MET A 61 -0.53 -6.46 3.10
CA MET A 61 -1.93 -6.73 3.44
C MET A 61 -2.78 -7.01 2.21
N VAL A 62 -2.67 -6.18 1.16
CA VAL A 62 -3.41 -6.37 -0.09
C VAL A 62 -2.96 -7.64 -0.82
N LEU A 63 -1.64 -7.90 -0.87
CA LEU A 63 -1.09 -9.09 -1.53
C LEU A 63 -1.47 -10.38 -0.81
N ASP A 64 -1.46 -10.41 0.53
CA ASP A 64 -1.87 -11.58 1.30
C ASP A 64 -3.36 -11.91 1.04
N ASP A 65 -4.23 -10.89 0.94
CA ASP A 65 -5.65 -11.10 0.60
C ASP A 65 -5.83 -11.55 -0.87
N LEU A 66 -5.06 -10.97 -1.81
CA LEU A 66 -5.05 -11.38 -3.22
C LEU A 66 -4.57 -12.82 -3.41
N GLN A 67 -3.58 -13.28 -2.63
CA GLN A 67 -3.12 -14.68 -2.66
C GLN A 67 -4.22 -15.66 -2.25
N ALA A 68 -5.15 -15.20 -1.42
CA ALA A 68 -6.29 -15.97 -0.94
C ALA A 68 -7.54 -15.82 -1.81
N VAL A 69 -7.46 -15.14 -2.97
CA VAL A 69 -8.62 -14.95 -3.85
C VAL A 69 -9.20 -16.29 -4.31
N ARG A 70 -10.54 -16.35 -4.37
CA ARG A 70 -11.28 -17.55 -4.79
C ARG A 70 -12.39 -17.20 -5.75
N TYR A 71 -12.45 -17.98 -6.84
CA TYR A 71 -13.66 -18.05 -7.64
C TYR A 71 -14.60 -19.13 -7.09
N LEU A 72 -15.78 -18.71 -6.62
CA LEU A 72 -16.78 -19.55 -5.98
C LEU A 72 -17.72 -20.14 -7.03
N LYS A 73 -17.31 -21.25 -7.65
CA LYS A 73 -18.05 -21.92 -8.72
C LYS A 73 -19.51 -22.23 -8.37
N HIS A 74 -19.77 -22.76 -7.17
CA HIS A 74 -21.12 -23.14 -6.76
C HIS A 74 -22.01 -21.92 -6.47
N TRP A 75 -21.44 -20.84 -5.95
CA TRP A 75 -22.13 -19.56 -5.76
C TRP A 75 -22.59 -18.98 -7.10
N ALA A 76 -21.67 -18.87 -8.05
CA ALA A 76 -21.97 -18.37 -9.39
C ALA A 76 -22.96 -19.27 -10.14
N ALA A 77 -22.86 -20.60 -9.98
CA ALA A 77 -23.80 -21.55 -10.59
C ALA A 77 -25.22 -21.46 -9.99
N ALA A 78 -25.34 -21.28 -8.68
CA ALA A 78 -26.62 -21.20 -7.99
C ALA A 78 -27.42 -19.95 -8.36
N GLY A 79 -26.74 -18.90 -8.83
CA GLY A 79 -27.37 -17.67 -9.31
C GLY A 79 -27.58 -17.60 -10.80
N LYS A 80 -27.73 -18.72 -11.51
CA LYS A 80 -27.84 -18.75 -12.98
C LYS A 80 -28.99 -17.88 -13.53
N ASP A 81 -30.04 -17.66 -12.75
CA ASP A 81 -31.18 -16.80 -13.12
C ASP A 81 -31.00 -15.32 -12.70
N LYS A 82 -29.91 -14.99 -11.99
CA LYS A 82 -29.62 -13.68 -11.40
C LYS A 82 -28.23 -13.12 -11.76
N ASP A 83 -27.48 -13.79 -12.63
CA ASP A 83 -26.11 -13.44 -13.01
C ASP A 83 -25.17 -13.19 -11.82
N ARG A 84 -25.21 -14.06 -10.81
CA ARG A 84 -24.30 -13.96 -9.66
C ARG A 84 -22.85 -13.99 -10.10
N VAL A 85 -22.11 -12.97 -9.69
CA VAL A 85 -20.69 -12.83 -9.98
C VAL A 85 -19.83 -13.36 -8.83
N SER A 86 -18.60 -13.76 -9.14
CA SER A 86 -17.63 -14.19 -8.16
C SER A 86 -16.20 -13.92 -8.62
N GLY A 87 -15.28 -13.92 -7.67
CA GLY A 87 -13.86 -13.95 -7.92
C GLY A 87 -13.25 -12.60 -7.62
N LEU A 88 -12.75 -11.94 -8.66
CA LEU A 88 -12.06 -10.68 -8.58
C LEU A 88 -12.81 -9.65 -9.43
N ASN A 89 -12.97 -8.43 -8.93
CA ASN A 89 -13.46 -7.28 -9.67
C ASN A 89 -12.43 -6.14 -9.51
N VAL A 90 -11.97 -5.60 -10.64
CA VAL A 90 -11.12 -4.42 -10.67
C VAL A 90 -11.78 -3.38 -11.55
N ARG A 91 -11.95 -2.17 -11.00
CA ARG A 91 -12.48 -1.00 -11.71
C ARG A 91 -11.51 0.16 -11.55
N GLN A 92 -11.66 1.17 -12.40
CA GLN A 92 -10.98 2.45 -12.24
C GLN A 92 -11.95 3.47 -11.65
N GLN A 93 -11.42 4.36 -10.84
CA GLN A 93 -12.08 5.57 -10.38
C GLN A 93 -11.13 6.75 -10.56
N GLN A 94 -11.70 7.94 -10.72
CA GLN A 94 -10.93 9.17 -10.83
C GLN A 94 -10.94 9.95 -9.53
N GLY A 95 -9.79 10.55 -9.25
CA GLY A 95 -9.63 11.47 -8.14
C GLY A 95 -10.04 12.91 -8.38
N PRO A 96 -9.93 13.74 -7.34
CA PRO A 96 -10.15 15.19 -7.42
C PRO A 96 -9.30 15.87 -8.51
N ASN A 97 -8.12 15.32 -8.81
CA ASN A 97 -7.19 15.84 -9.83
C ASN A 97 -7.21 15.03 -11.15
N ASN A 98 -8.28 14.25 -11.41
CA ASN A 98 -8.32 13.25 -12.49
C ASN A 98 -7.19 12.21 -12.43
N GLU A 99 -6.65 11.97 -11.23
CA GLU A 99 -5.68 10.90 -11.00
C GLU A 99 -6.41 9.56 -10.99
N ASP A 100 -5.93 8.62 -11.80
CA ASP A 100 -6.50 7.27 -11.87
C ASP A 100 -6.16 6.48 -10.61
N SER A 101 -7.17 5.81 -10.05
CA SER A 101 -7.04 4.89 -8.93
C SER A 101 -7.88 3.64 -9.15
N GLY A 102 -7.35 2.49 -8.75
CA GLY A 102 -8.07 1.23 -8.77
C GLY A 102 -9.08 1.11 -7.63
N ILE A 103 -10.19 0.45 -7.92
CA ILE A 103 -11.06 -0.20 -6.94
C ILE A 103 -10.87 -1.69 -7.12
N LEU A 104 -10.53 -2.37 -6.04
CA LEU A 104 -10.32 -3.81 -6.00
C LEU A 104 -11.38 -4.43 -5.10
N SER A 105 -12.14 -5.41 -5.58
CA SER A 105 -13.11 -6.17 -4.77
C SER A 105 -12.96 -7.66 -5.08
N MET A 106 -13.01 -8.51 -4.06
CA MET A 106 -12.71 -9.93 -4.21
C MET A 106 -13.42 -10.81 -3.19
N HIS A 107 -13.67 -12.06 -3.58
CA HIS A 107 -13.89 -13.15 -2.61
C HIS A 107 -12.53 -13.70 -2.18
N ALA A 108 -12.23 -13.67 -0.90
CA ALA A 108 -10.97 -14.16 -0.36
C ALA A 108 -11.18 -15.10 0.83
N ALA A 109 -10.44 -16.20 0.83
CA ALA A 109 -10.44 -17.18 1.92
C ALA A 109 -9.36 -16.82 2.96
N VAL A 110 -9.68 -15.82 3.79
CA VAL A 110 -8.80 -15.31 4.86
C VAL A 110 -9.59 -15.23 6.17
N PRO A 111 -8.93 -15.27 7.34
CA PRO A 111 -9.58 -14.92 8.60
C PRO A 111 -9.96 -13.43 8.62
N ALA A 112 -11.05 -13.09 9.30
CA ALA A 112 -11.49 -11.72 9.47
C ALA A 112 -10.44 -10.90 10.22
N LYS A 113 -10.17 -9.68 9.72
CA LYS A 113 -9.14 -8.81 10.31
C LYS A 113 -9.72 -7.75 11.24
N PHE A 114 -10.93 -7.27 10.97
CA PHE A 114 -11.51 -6.13 11.71
C PHE A 114 -12.79 -6.47 12.47
N TYR A 115 -13.04 -7.75 12.71
CA TYR A 115 -14.16 -8.21 13.49
C TYR A 115 -13.67 -8.89 14.76
N GLU A 116 -14.32 -8.55 15.88
CA GLU A 116 -14.07 -9.20 17.16
C GLU A 116 -15.09 -10.32 17.31
N PHE A 117 -14.62 -11.56 17.35
CA PHE A 117 -15.46 -12.70 17.68
C PHE A 117 -15.33 -13.01 19.17
N ASP A 118 -16.45 -12.96 19.89
CA ASP A 118 -16.50 -13.54 21.21
C ASP A 118 -16.36 -15.06 21.07
N LYS A 119 -15.46 -15.68 21.84
CA LYS A 119 -15.28 -17.13 21.88
C LYS A 119 -16.55 -17.87 22.33
N ASN A 120 -17.50 -17.16 22.94
CA ASN A 120 -18.80 -17.69 23.38
C ASN A 120 -19.94 -17.45 22.38
N SER A 121 -19.67 -16.76 21.26
CA SER A 121 -20.63 -16.58 20.17
C SER A 121 -20.84 -17.89 19.41
N ALA A 122 -22.09 -18.23 19.10
CA ALA A 122 -22.43 -19.36 18.22
C ALA A 122 -22.05 -19.11 16.75
N VAL A 123 -21.79 -17.84 16.38
CA VAL A 123 -21.37 -17.42 15.04
C VAL A 123 -19.87 -17.15 15.08
N GLY A 124 -19.11 -18.06 14.48
CA GLY A 124 -17.66 -17.91 14.26
C GLY A 124 -17.34 -17.23 12.94
N ASP A 125 -16.05 -17.06 12.69
CA ASP A 125 -15.52 -16.57 11.42
C ASP A 125 -15.82 -17.54 10.26
N PRO A 126 -16.49 -17.10 9.17
CA PRO A 126 -16.70 -17.95 8.00
C PRO A 126 -15.41 -18.24 7.21
N GLU A 127 -14.30 -17.55 7.48
CA GLU A 127 -13.00 -17.66 6.79
C GLU A 127 -13.08 -17.44 5.27
N LEU A 128 -14.20 -16.87 4.81
CA LEU A 128 -14.49 -16.51 3.43
C LEU A 128 -15.24 -15.19 3.47
N HIS A 129 -14.62 -14.16 2.92
CA HIS A 129 -15.12 -12.80 2.99
C HIS A 129 -15.17 -12.15 1.61
N GLU A 130 -16.02 -11.14 1.52
CA GLU A 130 -15.90 -10.13 0.48
C GLU A 130 -15.00 -9.01 0.97
N ILE A 131 -13.90 -8.77 0.24
CA ILE A 131 -12.90 -7.77 0.62
C ILE A 131 -12.80 -6.72 -0.48
N GLY A 132 -12.85 -5.45 -0.08
CA GLY A 132 -12.65 -4.32 -0.97
C GLY A 132 -11.45 -3.46 -0.56
N TYR A 133 -10.71 -2.93 -1.54
CA TYR A 133 -9.66 -1.91 -1.35
C TYR A 133 -9.89 -0.76 -2.33
N PHE A 134 -9.87 0.47 -1.83
CA PHE A 134 -10.08 1.67 -2.64
C PHE A 134 -9.59 2.91 -1.91
N LEU A 135 -9.36 3.98 -2.66
CA LEU A 135 -9.20 5.32 -2.09
C LEU A 135 -10.56 6.00 -1.97
N GLU A 136 -10.86 6.60 -0.83
CA GLU A 136 -12.05 7.44 -0.64
C GLU A 136 -11.61 8.86 -0.33
N TYR A 137 -12.16 9.83 -1.06
CA TYR A 137 -11.81 11.23 -0.87
C TYR A 137 -12.67 11.84 0.24
N ASP A 138 -12.00 12.38 1.26
CA ASP A 138 -12.65 13.13 2.32
C ASP A 138 -12.60 14.62 1.97
N ALA A 139 -13.76 15.19 1.62
CA ALA A 139 -13.87 16.61 1.28
C ALA A 139 -13.66 17.55 2.48
N GLY A 140 -13.84 17.09 3.72
CA GLY A 140 -13.59 17.89 4.92
C GLY A 140 -12.10 18.00 5.24
N GLU A 141 -11.39 16.88 5.19
CA GLU A 141 -9.93 16.85 5.41
C GLU A 141 -9.12 17.16 4.14
N GLN A 142 -9.75 17.19 2.96
CA GLN A 142 -9.11 17.38 1.65
C GLN A 142 -8.03 16.33 1.37
N ILE A 143 -8.24 15.09 1.81
CA ILE A 143 -7.28 13.99 1.65
C ILE A 143 -7.95 12.72 1.15
N TRP A 144 -7.16 11.89 0.47
CA TRP A 144 -7.48 10.50 0.23
C TRP A 144 -7.27 9.63 1.48
N LYS A 145 -8.25 8.78 1.78
CA LYS A 145 -8.17 7.73 2.78
C LYS A 145 -8.11 6.39 2.05
N PHE A 146 -7.06 5.61 2.28
CA PHE A 146 -6.99 4.24 1.80
C PHE A 146 -7.82 3.35 2.71
N MET A 147 -8.84 2.74 2.11
CA MET A 147 -9.88 2.00 2.81
C MET A 147 -9.75 0.52 2.53
N ARG A 148 -10.07 -0.30 3.53
CA ARG A 148 -10.43 -1.71 3.36
C ARG A 148 -11.87 -1.93 3.79
N ARG A 149 -12.66 -2.59 2.95
CA ARG A 149 -14.00 -3.12 3.23
C ARG A 149 -13.89 -4.62 3.49
N GLU A 150 -14.66 -5.14 4.43
CA GLU A 150 -14.77 -6.57 4.72
C GLU A 150 -16.20 -6.92 5.10
N ASP A 151 -16.83 -7.81 4.33
CA ASP A 151 -18.14 -8.39 4.63
C ASP A 151 -18.05 -9.91 4.83
N PHE A 152 -18.87 -10.41 5.75
CA PHE A 152 -18.98 -11.81 6.12
C PHE A 152 -19.93 -12.57 5.24
N TYR A 153 -21.00 -11.91 4.80
CA TYR A 153 -22.06 -12.58 4.07
C TYR A 153 -21.83 -12.38 2.59
N LEU A 154 -21.74 -13.50 1.86
CA LEU A 154 -21.78 -13.47 0.42
C LEU A 154 -23.20 -13.14 -0.01
N ASP A 155 -23.35 -12.05 -0.75
CA ASP A 155 -24.63 -11.61 -1.27
C ASP A 155 -24.54 -11.22 -2.74
N ASP A 156 -25.65 -10.73 -3.29
CA ASP A 156 -25.72 -10.33 -4.69
C ASP A 156 -25.01 -8.96 -4.92
N GLU A 157 -24.56 -8.28 -3.85
CA GLU A 157 -24.02 -6.91 -3.78
C GLU A 157 -22.51 -6.92 -3.48
N PHE A 158 -21.75 -7.65 -4.29
CA PHE A 158 -20.29 -7.91 -4.22
C PHE A 158 -19.36 -6.72 -3.85
N THR A 159 -19.80 -5.47 -4.02
CA THR A 159 -19.01 -4.25 -3.76
C THR A 159 -19.52 -3.41 -2.59
N GLU A 160 -20.66 -3.75 -1.99
CA GLU A 160 -21.35 -2.95 -0.96
C GLU A 160 -21.37 -3.67 0.39
N GLY A 161 -21.95 -3.05 1.42
CA GLY A 161 -22.02 -3.66 2.76
C GLY A 161 -20.70 -3.75 3.52
N GLY A 162 -20.68 -4.60 4.54
CA GLY A 162 -19.53 -4.87 5.39
C GLY A 162 -19.03 -3.72 6.27
N LYS A 163 -17.95 -4.00 7.00
CA LYS A 163 -17.24 -3.04 7.84
C LYS A 163 -16.13 -2.36 7.01
N ARG A 164 -16.04 -1.04 7.14
CA ARG A 164 -15.03 -0.22 6.46
C ARG A 164 -14.01 0.29 7.47
N GLN A 165 -12.73 0.15 7.13
CA GLN A 165 -11.61 0.58 7.97
C GLN A 165 -10.67 1.48 7.17
N VAL A 166 -10.28 2.61 7.77
CA VAL A 166 -9.20 3.45 7.25
C VAL A 166 -7.87 2.75 7.57
N LEU A 167 -7.12 2.38 6.54
CA LEU A 167 -5.79 1.78 6.67
C LEU A 167 -4.68 2.83 6.68
N SER A 168 -4.80 3.87 5.86
CA SER A 168 -3.83 4.97 5.81
C SER A 168 -4.47 6.25 5.27
N ARG A 169 -3.94 7.40 5.70
CA ARG A 169 -4.27 8.74 5.19
C ARG A 169 -3.20 9.31 4.26
N ARG A 170 -2.11 8.56 4.06
CA ARG A 170 -0.91 8.99 3.32
C ARG A 170 -0.82 8.38 1.93
N VAL A 171 -1.57 7.32 1.65
CA VAL A 171 -1.61 6.73 0.31
C VAL A 171 -2.22 7.74 -0.65
N ARG A 172 -1.49 8.01 -1.73
CA ARG A 172 -1.91 8.91 -2.82
C ARG A 172 -2.20 8.17 -4.11
N LYS A 173 -1.59 6.99 -4.29
CA LYS A 173 -1.71 6.19 -5.50
C LYS A 173 -2.00 4.74 -5.14
N PHE A 174 -2.98 4.15 -5.82
CA PHE A 174 -3.32 2.74 -5.71
C PHE A 174 -3.82 2.30 -7.08
N ILE A 175 -3.00 1.52 -7.79
CA ILE A 175 -3.26 1.05 -9.15
C ILE A 175 -3.16 -0.47 -9.16
N VAL A 176 -4.13 -1.11 -9.79
CA VAL A 176 -4.20 -2.55 -9.96
C VAL A 176 -4.30 -2.85 -11.45
N GLU A 177 -3.34 -3.60 -11.96
CA GLU A 177 -3.31 -4.09 -13.33
C GLU A 177 -3.30 -5.62 -13.32
N LEU A 178 -3.94 -6.21 -14.32
CA LEU A 178 -4.23 -7.63 -14.36
C LEU A 178 -3.70 -8.22 -15.64
N ARG A 179 -2.90 -9.27 -15.53
CA ARG A 179 -2.42 -10.01 -16.69
C ARG A 179 -3.50 -10.98 -17.14
N VAL A 180 -4.09 -10.70 -18.30
CA VAL A 180 -5.22 -11.49 -18.82
C VAL A 180 -4.75 -12.59 -19.79
N ALA A 181 -3.68 -12.34 -20.54
CA ALA A 181 -3.14 -13.27 -21.52
C ALA A 181 -1.67 -12.95 -21.87
N GLU A 182 -1.01 -13.89 -22.52
CA GLU A 182 0.22 -13.66 -23.27
C GLU A 182 -0.14 -13.50 -24.76
N LYS A 183 0.41 -12.47 -25.42
CA LYS A 183 0.19 -12.18 -26.84
C LYS A 183 1.49 -12.33 -27.60
N GLU A 184 1.46 -12.96 -28.76
CA GLU A 184 2.63 -13.07 -29.63
C GLU A 184 3.05 -11.67 -30.14
N ALA A 185 4.33 -11.35 -30.03
CA ALA A 185 4.88 -10.07 -30.44
C ALA A 185 4.78 -9.93 -31.96
N ALA A 186 4.26 -8.79 -32.43
CA ALA A 186 4.42 -8.40 -33.83
C ALA A 186 5.93 -8.38 -34.11
N PHE A 187 6.38 -9.07 -35.17
CA PHE A 187 7.79 -9.20 -35.58
C PHE A 187 8.63 -10.31 -34.93
N GLY A 188 8.02 -11.35 -34.34
CA GLY A 188 8.73 -12.59 -34.02
C GLY A 188 9.66 -12.51 -32.79
N GLY A 189 9.43 -11.53 -31.92
CA GLY A 189 10.19 -11.31 -30.69
C GLY A 189 9.74 -12.13 -29.47
N GLY A 190 8.96 -13.20 -29.66
CA GLY A 190 8.41 -14.01 -28.57
C GLY A 190 7.01 -13.56 -28.11
N PHE A 191 6.73 -13.66 -26.82
CA PHE A 191 5.43 -13.33 -26.21
C PHE A 191 5.54 -12.07 -25.33
N THR A 192 4.50 -11.23 -25.36
CA THR A 192 4.33 -10.04 -24.50
C THR A 192 3.09 -10.18 -23.65
N ASP A 193 3.19 -9.80 -22.38
CA ASP A 193 2.05 -9.85 -21.46
C ASP A 193 1.02 -8.75 -21.79
N LEU A 194 -0.25 -9.15 -21.86
CA LEU A 194 -1.38 -8.22 -21.94
C LEU A 194 -1.87 -7.89 -20.54
N TRP A 195 -1.66 -6.64 -20.15
CA TRP A 195 -2.10 -6.07 -18.87
C TRP A 195 -3.32 -5.18 -19.07
N GLU A 196 -4.34 -5.36 -18.23
CA GLU A 196 -5.56 -4.57 -18.24
C GLU A 196 -5.83 -3.95 -16.87
N SER A 197 -6.36 -2.73 -16.85
CA SER A 197 -6.68 -1.98 -15.62
C SER A 197 -8.12 -2.19 -15.12
N VAL A 198 -8.88 -3.03 -15.83
CA VAL A 198 -10.27 -3.36 -15.54
C VAL A 198 -10.45 -4.87 -15.69
N TRP A 199 -11.18 -5.48 -14.77
CA TRP A 199 -11.57 -6.89 -14.86
C TRP A 199 -12.89 -7.10 -14.14
N PRO A 200 -13.95 -7.52 -14.81
CA PRO A 200 -15.21 -7.79 -14.14
C PRO A 200 -15.13 -9.11 -13.36
N ALA A 201 -15.81 -9.15 -12.21
CA ALA A 201 -16.13 -10.41 -11.56
C ALA A 201 -16.91 -11.31 -12.51
N GLN A 202 -16.66 -12.61 -12.41
CA GLN A 202 -17.07 -13.57 -13.44
C GLN A 202 -18.34 -14.31 -13.02
N THR A 203 -19.22 -14.59 -13.97
CA THR A 203 -20.36 -15.50 -13.80
C THR A 203 -19.91 -16.96 -13.98
N HIS A 204 -20.83 -17.93 -13.87
CA HIS A 204 -20.51 -19.35 -14.08
C HIS A 204 -19.96 -19.67 -15.48
N ASP A 205 -20.19 -18.81 -16.47
CA ASP A 205 -19.85 -19.09 -17.88
C ASP A 205 -18.35 -19.27 -18.10
N CYS A 206 -17.50 -18.60 -17.30
CA CYS A 206 -16.05 -18.76 -17.35
C CYS A 206 -15.59 -20.20 -17.03
N VAL A 207 -16.39 -20.98 -16.29
CA VAL A 207 -16.06 -22.38 -15.98
C VAL A 207 -16.28 -23.29 -17.18
N THR A 208 -17.29 -22.97 -18.00
CA THR A 208 -17.62 -23.73 -19.21
C THR A 208 -16.77 -23.32 -20.41
N ASN A 209 -16.32 -22.07 -20.44
CA ASN A 209 -15.51 -21.53 -21.52
C ASN A 209 -14.01 -21.81 -21.29
N LYS A 210 -13.44 -22.75 -22.06
CA LYS A 210 -12.01 -23.07 -21.97
C LYS A 210 -11.07 -21.93 -22.40
N ASN A 211 -11.60 -20.91 -23.08
CA ASN A 211 -10.81 -19.79 -23.59
C ASN A 211 -10.70 -18.62 -22.61
N VAL A 212 -11.52 -18.58 -21.55
CA VAL A 212 -11.57 -17.48 -20.58
C VAL A 212 -11.41 -18.03 -19.17
N GLY A 213 -10.36 -17.60 -18.47
CA GLY A 213 -10.16 -17.95 -17.07
C GLY A 213 -11.14 -17.20 -16.16
N CYS A 214 -11.61 -17.85 -15.10
CA CYS A 214 -12.46 -17.21 -14.08
C CYS A 214 -11.71 -16.21 -13.18
N LEU A 215 -10.38 -16.18 -13.27
CA LEU A 215 -9.48 -15.24 -12.60
C LEU A 215 -8.37 -14.84 -13.58
N PRO A 216 -7.76 -13.65 -13.43
CA PRO A 216 -6.61 -13.25 -14.22
C PRO A 216 -5.38 -14.07 -13.83
N LEU A 217 -4.38 -14.11 -14.72
CA LEU A 217 -3.18 -14.92 -14.55
C LEU A 217 -2.25 -14.35 -13.47
N ALA A 218 -2.15 -13.02 -13.41
CA ALA A 218 -1.34 -12.29 -12.47
C ALA A 218 -1.96 -10.93 -12.12
N VAL A 219 -1.53 -10.37 -11.00
CA VAL A 219 -1.82 -8.99 -10.58
C VAL A 219 -0.51 -8.23 -10.48
N LYS A 220 -0.51 -7.00 -10.96
CA LYS A 220 0.50 -5.99 -10.70
C LYS A 220 -0.15 -4.91 -9.87
N LEU A 221 0.36 -4.76 -8.66
CA LEU A 221 -0.11 -3.79 -7.69
C LEU A 221 0.93 -2.70 -7.55
N THR A 222 0.53 -1.46 -7.78
CA THR A 222 1.35 -0.26 -7.55
C THR A 222 0.69 0.60 -6.49
N MET A 223 1.41 0.91 -5.42
CA MET A 223 0.95 1.77 -4.34
C MET A 223 1.97 2.87 -4.07
N GLY A 224 1.48 4.08 -3.82
CA GLY A 224 2.30 5.26 -3.51
C GLY A 224 1.86 5.95 -2.23
N ILE A 225 2.82 6.28 -1.37
CA ILE A 225 2.62 7.00 -0.10
C ILE A 225 3.31 8.37 -0.13
N GLY A 226 2.64 9.41 0.34
CA GLY A 226 3.18 10.77 0.43
C GLY A 226 4.21 10.91 1.56
N LEU A 227 5.39 11.44 1.22
CA LEU A 227 6.43 11.90 2.15
C LEU A 227 6.26 13.40 2.45
N SER A 228 5.93 14.19 1.43
CA SER A 228 5.56 15.61 1.50
C SER A 228 4.48 15.93 0.45
N GLU A 229 4.16 17.20 0.21
CA GLU A 229 3.19 17.57 -0.85
C GLU A 229 3.67 17.16 -2.24
N ASP A 230 4.97 17.26 -2.52
CA ASP A 230 5.54 17.00 -3.85
C ASP A 230 6.30 15.67 -3.95
N GLU A 231 6.52 14.99 -2.82
CA GLU A 231 7.32 13.77 -2.77
C GLU A 231 6.46 12.55 -2.43
N THR A 232 6.41 11.59 -3.35
CA THR A 232 5.74 10.30 -3.17
C THR A 232 6.73 9.15 -3.30
N LEU A 233 6.67 8.23 -2.34
CA LEU A 233 7.37 6.96 -2.42
C LEU A 233 6.43 5.92 -3.03
N GLU A 234 6.83 5.31 -4.14
CA GLU A 234 6.07 4.27 -4.81
C GLU A 234 6.71 2.88 -4.67
N GLN A 235 5.87 1.86 -4.65
CA GLN A 235 6.28 0.46 -4.71
C GLN A 235 5.33 -0.31 -5.64
N THR A 236 5.93 -1.11 -6.53
CA THR A 236 5.21 -2.02 -7.42
C THR A 236 5.59 -3.46 -7.09
N GLN A 237 4.61 -4.36 -7.07
CA GLN A 237 4.81 -5.80 -6.95
C GLN A 237 3.91 -6.55 -7.92
N GLU A 238 4.44 -7.62 -8.50
CA GLU A 238 3.73 -8.54 -9.37
C GLU A 238 3.57 -9.89 -8.67
N MET A 239 2.40 -10.50 -8.78
CA MET A 239 2.13 -11.82 -8.25
C MET A 239 1.28 -12.63 -9.22
N ASN A 240 1.58 -13.92 -9.37
CA ASN A 240 0.73 -14.83 -10.12
C ASN A 240 -0.44 -15.29 -9.24
N LEU A 241 -1.67 -15.20 -9.74
CA LEU A 241 -2.87 -15.72 -9.06
C LEU A 241 -3.16 -17.16 -9.45
N THR A 242 -2.80 -17.54 -10.68
CA THR A 242 -2.98 -18.89 -11.18
C THR A 242 -1.65 -19.62 -11.20
N VAL A 243 -1.43 -20.51 -10.24
CA VAL A 243 -0.67 -21.73 -10.57
C VAL A 243 -1.69 -22.61 -11.31
N ARG A 244 -1.82 -22.44 -12.64
CA ARG A 244 -2.41 -23.53 -13.45
C ARG A 244 -1.63 -24.80 -13.07
N PRO A 245 -2.22 -26.01 -13.08
CA PRO A 245 -1.37 -27.18 -13.16
C PRO A 245 -0.49 -26.97 -14.39
N LEU A 246 0.81 -26.79 -14.14
CA LEU A 246 1.87 -26.84 -15.14
C LEU A 246 1.51 -27.98 -16.07
N ASN A 247 1.35 -27.65 -17.35
CA ASN A 247 1.22 -28.55 -18.48
C ASN A 247 1.21 -30.03 -18.09
N THR A 248 0.04 -30.67 -18.08
CA THR A 248 -0.11 -32.10 -17.70
C THR A 248 0.74 -33.05 -18.57
N GLU A 249 1.32 -32.56 -19.67
CA GLU A 249 2.27 -33.30 -20.50
C GLU A 249 3.71 -33.29 -19.96
N LEU A 250 4.09 -32.35 -19.09
CA LEU A 250 5.42 -32.34 -18.43
C LEU A 250 5.52 -33.33 -17.26
N PHE A 251 4.41 -33.96 -16.86
CA PHE A 251 4.33 -34.91 -15.75
C PHE A 251 3.77 -36.28 -16.19
N LYS A 252 3.93 -36.64 -17.46
CA LYS A 252 3.76 -38.01 -17.94
C LYS A 252 5.09 -38.63 -18.32
#